data_AF-A0A7C0U057-F1
#
_entry.id   AF-A0A7C0U057-F1
#
_cell.length_a   1.000
_cell.length_b   1.000
_cell.length_c   1.000
_cell.angle_alpha   90.00
_cell.angle_beta   90.00
_cell.angle_gamma   90.00
#
_symmetry.space_group_name_H-M   'P 1'
#
loop_
_entity.id
_entity.type
_entity.pdbx_description
1 polymer ?
#
loop_
_entity_poly.entity_id
_entity_poly.type
_entity_poly.pdbx_seq_one_letter_code
_entity_poly.pdbx_strand_id
1 'polypeptide(L)' 'MIFAIGELLIDFIAVEPVDLRDVRTFEKHPGGAPANMVVGLRRLGVPAGLISKVGRDP' A
#
# COMPACT_ATOMS: atom_id res chain seq x y z
N MET A 1 -15.85 -2.81 -15.27
CA MET A 1 -14.42 -2.75 -14.87
C MET A 1 -14.20 -1.40 -14.19
N ILE A 2 -13.60 -1.39 -13.00
CA ILE A 2 -13.37 -0.18 -12.19
C ILE A 2 -11.91 0.26 -12.33
N PHE A 3 -11.65 1.56 -12.45
CA PHE A 3 -10.29 2.10 -12.42
C PHE A 3 -10.13 3.06 -11.25
N ALA A 4 -9.01 2.94 -10.54
CA ALA A 4 -8.57 3.88 -9.54
C ALA A 4 -7.30 4.58 -10.04
N ILE A 5 -7.19 5.88 -9.77
CA ILE A 5 -5.99 6.65 -10.06
C ILE A 5 -5.44 7.17 -8.73
N GLY A 6 -4.15 7.01 -8.51
CA GLY A 6 -3.49 7.59 -7.34
C GLY A 6 -2.18 6.92 -7.01
N GLU A 7 -1.71 7.14 -5.79
CA GLU A 7 -0.37 6.79 -5.35
C GLU A 7 -0.30 5.36 -4.80
N LEU A 8 0.87 4.74 -4.99
CA LEU A 8 1.26 3.50 -4.34
C LEU A 8 2.35 3.83 -3.31
N LEU A 9 2.17 3.35 -2.08
CA LEU A 9 3.05 3.67 -0.96
C LEU A 9 3.71 2.40 -0.42
N ILE A 10 4.77 2.58 0.37
CA ILE A 10 5.34 1.54 1.22
C ILE A 10 5.14 2.00 2.66
N ASP A 11 4.28 1.31 3.39
CA ASP A 11 4.03 1.57 4.79
C ASP A 11 5.09 0.82 5.61
N PHE A 12 5.87 1.58 6.40
CA PHE A 12 6.81 1.01 7.37
C PHE A 12 6.10 0.90 8.71
N ILE A 13 5.68 -0.32 9.06
CA ILE A 13 4.94 -0.58 10.29
C ILE A 13 5.92 -1.05 11.36
N ALA A 14 5.91 -0.36 12.51
CA ALA A 14 6.74 -0.73 13.65
C ALA A 14 6.34 -2.11 14.18
N VAL A 15 7.33 -2.97 14.43
CA VAL A 15 7.10 -4.29 15.04
C VAL A 15 6.91 -4.12 16.56
N GLU A 16 7.65 -3.20 17.16
CA GLU A 16 7.59 -2.91 18.59
C GLU A 16 6.53 -1.83 18.91
N PRO A 17 5.69 -2.01 19.95
CA PRO A 17 4.70 -1.03 20.38
C PRO A 17 5.32 0.04 21.30
N VAL A 18 6.33 0.75 20.80
CA VAL A 18 7.04 1.84 21.51
C VAL A 18 6.90 3.15 20.74
N ASP A 19 7.37 4.26 21.30
CA ASP A 19 7.45 5.52 20.56
C ASP A 19 8.29 5.34 19.29
N LEU A 20 7.86 5.96 18.19
CA LEU A 20 8.47 5.77 16.86
C LEU A 20 9.99 6.00 16.85
N ARG A 21 10.48 6.89 17.73
CA ARG A 21 11.91 7.20 17.88
C ARG A 21 12.75 6.05 18.46
N ASP A 22 12.10 5.10 19.14
CA ASP A 22 12.73 3.98 19.84
C ASP A 22 12.52 2.64 19.12
N VAL A 23 11.74 2.64 18.03
CA VAL A 23 11.50 1.47 17.18
C VAL A 23 12.81 1.04 16.51
N ARG A 24 13.11 -0.26 16.56
CA ARG A 24 14.32 -0.84 15.97
C ARG A 24 14.04 -1.57 14.67
N THR A 25 12.82 -2.08 14.52
CA THR A 25 12.45 -2.93 13.39
C THR A 25 11.15 -2.45 12.76
N PHE A 26 11.16 -2.30 11.44
CA PHE A 26 9.98 -2.01 10.64
C PHE A 26 9.73 -3.12 9.64
N GLU A 27 8.47 -3.52 9.51
CA GLU A 27 7.99 -4.37 8.43
C GLU A 27 7.46 -3.49 7.29
N LYS A 28 7.79 -3.84 6.05
CA LYS A 28 7.32 -3.13 4.85
C LYS A 28 6.01 -3.74 4.38
N HIS A 29 4.97 -2.92 4.26
CA HIS A 29 3.68 -3.31 3.68
C HIS A 29 3.35 -2.44 2.46
N PRO A 30 2.67 -2.98 1.44
CA PRO A 30 2.13 -2.15 0.37
C PRO A 30 1.00 -1.26 0.92
N GLY A 31 1.12 0.04 0.67
CA GLY A 31 0.17 1.06 1.10
C GLY A 31 -0.46 1.83 -0.06
N GLY A 32 -1.35 2.77 0.27
CA GLY A 32 -2.07 3.62 -0.68
C GLY A 32 -3.55 3.23 -0.81
N ALA A 33 -4.44 4.16 -0.46
CA ALA A 33 -5.88 3.91 -0.45
C ALA A 33 -6.44 3.45 -1.82
N PRO A 34 -6.04 4.04 -2.97
CA PRO A 34 -6.50 3.57 -4.29
C PRO A 34 -6.03 2.14 -4.60
N ALA A 35 -4.79 1.81 -4.24
CA ALA A 35 -4.23 0.47 -4.44
C ALA A 35 -4.95 -0.57 -3.58
N ASN A 36 -5.16 -0.26 -2.29
CA ASN A 36 -5.87 -1.14 -1.35
C ASN A 36 -7.32 -1.41 -1.79
N MET A 37 -8.01 -0.40 -2.30
CA MET A 37 -9.36 -0.57 -2.87
C MET A 37 -9.35 -1.52 -4.07
N VAL A 38 -8.43 -1.33 -5.03
CA VAL A 38 -8.33 -2.21 -6.21
C VAL A 38 -8.04 -3.65 -5.80
N VAL A 39 -7.10 -3.86 -4.87
CA VAL A 39 -6.79 -5.21 -4.34
C VAL A 39 -8.02 -5.84 -3.68
N GLY A 40 -8.75 -5.08 -2.85
CA GLY A 40 -10.00 -5.53 -2.22
C GLY A 40 -11.06 -5.95 -3.26
N LEU A 41 -11.31 -5.12 -4.26
CA LEU A 41 -12.25 -5.42 -5.35
C LEU A 41 -11.84 -6.69 -6.12
N ARG A 42 -10.55 -6.85 -6.42
CA ARG A 42 -10.05 -8.05 -7.11
C ARG A 42 -10.22 -9.32 -6.29
N ARG A 43 -10.01 -9.27 -4.97
CA ARG A 43 -10.28 -10.41 -4.05
C ARG A 43 -11.75 -10.83 -4.04
N LEU A 44 -12.67 -9.90 -4.29
CA LEU A 44 -14.11 -10.14 -4.38
C LEU A 44 -14.58 -10.55 -5.79
N GLY A 45 -13.66 -10.78 -6.74
CA GLY A 45 -13.99 -11.17 -8.11
C GLY A 45 -14.43 -10.01 -9.02
N VAL A 46 -14.36 -8.77 -8.56
CA VAL A 46 -14.72 -7.59 -9.36
C VAL A 46 -13.55 -7.19 -10.29
N PRO A 47 -13.78 -7.00 -11.61
CA PRO A 47 -12.74 -6.49 -12.50
C PRO A 47 -12.34 -5.05 -12.14
N ALA A 48 -11.10 -4.84 -11.70
CA ALA A 48 -10.57 -3.53 -11.32
C ALA A 48 -9.08 -3.37 -11.69
N GLY A 49 -8.63 -2.13 -11.92
CA GLY A 49 -7.24 -1.77 -12.24
C GLY A 49 -6.80 -0.47 -11.57
N LEU A 50 -5.49 -0.33 -11.37
CA LEU A 50 -4.86 0.87 -10.80
C LEU A 50 -4.02 1.56 -11.87
N ILE A 51 -4.16 2.88 -11.98
CA ILE A 51 -3.27 3.76 -12.76
C ILE A 51 -2.46 4.57 -11.76
N SER A 52 -1.14 4.39 -11.78
CA SER A 52 -0.23 5.02 -10.83
C SER A 52 1.13 5.30 -11.46
N LYS A 53 1.98 6.00 -10.73
CA LYS A 53 3.39 6.23 -11.06
C LYS A 53 4.22 5.96 -9.81
N VAL A 54 5.28 5.18 -9.98
CA VAL A 54 6.29 4.92 -8.95
C VAL A 54 7.63 5.51 -9.39
N GLY A 55 8.54 5.69 -8.43
CA GLY A 55 9.93 6.04 -8.72
C GLY A 55 10.69 4.89 -9.38
N ARG A 56 11.99 5.11 -9.61
CA ARG A 56 12.91 4.09 -10.17
C ARG A 56 13.87 3.52 -9.11
N ASP A 57 13.49 3.70 -7.86
CA ASP A 57 14.16 3.22 -6.67
C ASP A 57 13.80 1.73 -6.39
N PRO A 58 14.69 0.99 -5.69
CA PRO A 58 14.45 -0.41 -5.31
C PRO A 58 13.28 -0.61 -4.34
#